data_AF-A0A2M7SQW5-F1
#
_entry.id   AF-A0A2M7SQW5-F1
#
_cell.length_a   1.000
_cell.length_b   1.000
_cell.length_c   1.000
_cell.angle_alpha   90.00
_cell.angle_beta   90.00
_cell.angle_gamma   90.00
#
_symmetry.space_group_name_H-M   'P 1'
#
loop_
_entity.id
_entity.type
_entity.pdbx_description
1 polymer ?
#
loop_
_entity_poly.entity_id
_entity_poly.type
_entity_poly.pdbx_seq_one_letter_code
_entity_poly.pdbx_strand_id
1 'polypeptide(L)'
;KFMPNYFFNPAEYPALGRQDAARNDDFLFEQGPARGLGKIRFHDYNPVFDQFNLPNVNIFKEQIAVFKEFLAMATPDEAQQKDVDFLLALGEIFTLVVYGQLILENAKIYAVGGDLLDQIADFMVRDFSKHALNIYNKPSSTPQQMDYCLHMMRKPAVDASRFGRVWDEVYALKDAYEMNP
;
A
#
# COMPACT_ATOMS: atom_id res chain seq x y z
N LYS A 1 -9.87 11.85 1.68
CA LYS A 1 -11.25 11.39 2.00
C LYS A 1 -11.29 10.01 2.67
N PHE A 2 -10.56 9.00 2.17
CA PHE A 2 -10.62 7.63 2.71
C PHE A 2 -9.66 7.37 3.89
N MET A 3 -8.50 8.06 3.92
CA MET A 3 -7.45 7.82 4.93
C MET A 3 -7.97 7.79 6.38
N PRO A 4 -8.83 8.72 6.84
CA PRO A 4 -9.30 8.68 8.23
C PRO A 4 -10.03 7.38 8.56
N ASN A 5 -10.93 6.93 7.68
CA ASN A 5 -11.69 5.71 7.93
C ASN A 5 -10.86 4.45 7.74
N TYR A 6 -9.91 4.47 6.80
CA TYR A 6 -9.02 3.34 6.57
C TYR A 6 -8.10 3.07 7.78
N PHE A 7 -7.50 4.12 8.36
CA PHE A 7 -6.52 3.94 9.46
C PHE A 7 -7.12 3.92 10.86
N PHE A 8 -8.25 4.60 11.09
CA PHE A 8 -8.75 4.88 12.44
C PHE A 8 -10.16 4.37 12.72
N ASN A 9 -10.98 4.06 11.69
CA ASN A 9 -12.37 3.64 11.88
C ASN A 9 -12.69 2.32 11.17
N PRO A 10 -12.07 1.19 11.57
CA PRO A 10 -12.35 -0.09 10.96
C PRO A 10 -13.81 -0.51 11.16
N ALA A 11 -14.31 -1.34 10.25
CA ALA A 11 -15.62 -1.97 10.33
C ALA A 11 -15.52 -3.44 9.93
N GLU A 12 -16.39 -4.25 10.52
CA GLU A 12 -16.53 -5.65 10.13
C GLU A 12 -17.35 -5.77 8.85
N TYR A 13 -16.82 -6.52 7.90
CA TYR A 13 -17.50 -6.92 6.68
C TYR A 13 -17.28 -8.43 6.47
N PRO A 14 -18.12 -9.12 5.68
CA PRO A 14 -17.87 -10.50 5.32
C PRO A 14 -16.60 -10.63 4.49
N ALA A 15 -15.92 -11.78 4.63
CA ALA A 15 -14.80 -12.11 3.75
C ALA A 15 -15.25 -12.12 2.30
N LEU A 16 -14.48 -11.46 1.42
CA LEU A 16 -14.78 -11.41 0.00
C LEU A 16 -14.13 -12.60 -0.71
N GLY A 17 -14.94 -13.32 -1.50
CA GLY A 17 -14.43 -14.30 -2.45
C GLY A 17 -13.84 -13.63 -3.68
N ARG A 18 -13.11 -14.40 -4.48
CA ARG A 18 -12.62 -13.97 -5.80
C ARG A 18 -13.80 -13.48 -6.67
N GLN A 19 -13.60 -12.35 -7.33
CA GLN A 19 -14.60 -11.73 -8.22
C GLN A 19 -14.25 -12.05 -9.68
N ASP A 20 -14.35 -13.32 -10.08
CA ASP A 20 -14.02 -13.83 -11.43
C ASP A 20 -15.24 -14.39 -12.19
N ALA A 21 -16.44 -14.20 -11.65
CA ALA A 21 -17.67 -14.62 -12.30
C ALA A 21 -17.89 -13.85 -13.62
N ALA A 22 -18.25 -14.57 -14.68
CA ALA A 22 -18.68 -14.01 -15.97
C ALA A 22 -20.08 -13.39 -15.85
N ARG A 23 -20.19 -12.29 -15.11
CA ARG A 23 -21.43 -11.53 -14.89
C ARG A 23 -21.25 -10.08 -15.30
N ASN A 24 -22.37 -9.41 -15.49
CA ASN A 24 -22.36 -7.99 -15.79
C ASN A 24 -21.83 -7.19 -14.59
N ASP A 25 -20.88 -6.29 -14.85
CA ASP A 25 -20.38 -5.29 -13.92
C ASP A 25 -20.73 -3.90 -14.45
N ASP A 26 -22.03 -3.64 -14.64
CA ASP A 26 -22.55 -2.36 -15.14
C ASP A 26 -22.03 -1.18 -14.32
N PHE A 27 -21.75 -1.39 -13.03
CA PHE A 27 -21.22 -0.34 -12.16
C PHE A 27 -19.88 0.24 -12.64
N LEU A 28 -19.05 -0.55 -13.36
CA LEU A 28 -17.81 -0.06 -13.96
C LEU A 28 -18.09 1.08 -14.96
N PHE A 29 -19.17 0.98 -15.73
CA PHE A 29 -19.57 1.92 -16.77
C PHE A 29 -20.61 2.95 -16.30
N GLU A 30 -21.44 2.59 -15.32
CA GLU A 30 -22.52 3.40 -14.75
C GLU A 30 -22.22 3.78 -13.29
N GLN A 31 -21.07 4.42 -13.09
CA GLN A 31 -20.63 4.84 -11.75
C GLN A 31 -21.63 5.83 -11.13
N GLY A 32 -22.13 5.50 -9.95
CA GLY A 32 -22.98 6.40 -9.16
C GLY A 32 -22.25 7.67 -8.70
N PRO A 33 -23.00 8.64 -8.12
CA PRO A 33 -22.41 9.88 -7.65
C PRO A 33 -21.35 9.64 -6.57
N ALA A 34 -20.20 10.32 -6.67
CA ALA A 34 -19.10 10.23 -5.70
C ALA A 34 -19.40 10.87 -4.31
N ARG A 35 -20.64 11.32 -4.09
CA ARG A 35 -21.09 11.93 -2.84
C ARG A 35 -21.19 10.86 -1.75
N GLY A 36 -20.51 11.07 -0.63
CA GLY A 36 -20.57 10.16 0.52
C GLY A 36 -19.47 9.10 0.55
N LEU A 37 -18.54 9.07 -0.43
CA LEU A 37 -17.38 8.17 -0.39
C LEU A 37 -16.53 8.32 0.89
N GLY A 38 -16.49 9.52 1.49
CA GLY A 38 -15.84 9.75 2.79
C GLY A 38 -16.52 9.08 3.99
N LYS A 39 -17.69 8.44 3.82
CA LYS A 39 -18.36 7.64 4.86
C LYS A 39 -18.03 6.16 4.78
N ILE A 40 -17.35 5.73 3.71
CA ILE A 40 -16.94 4.34 3.53
C ILE A 40 -15.89 4.00 4.59
N ARG A 41 -16.13 2.89 5.29
CA ARG A 41 -15.19 2.27 6.23
C ARG A 41 -14.61 1.01 5.59
N PHE A 42 -13.51 0.54 6.15
CA PHE A 42 -12.74 -0.58 5.61
C PHE A 42 -12.53 -1.62 6.71
N HIS A 43 -12.12 -2.83 6.33
CA HIS A 43 -11.59 -3.79 7.28
C HIS A 43 -10.35 -3.24 7.99
N ASP A 44 -10.06 -3.76 9.18
CA ASP A 44 -8.74 -3.62 9.76
C ASP A 44 -7.72 -4.33 8.86
N TYR A 45 -6.67 -3.61 8.45
CA TYR A 45 -5.62 -4.14 7.59
C TYR A 45 -4.58 -4.95 8.37
N ASN A 46 -4.43 -4.73 9.68
CA ASN A 46 -3.40 -5.40 10.49
C ASN A 46 -3.42 -6.93 10.37
N PRO A 47 -4.60 -7.60 10.46
CA PRO A 47 -4.67 -9.05 10.32
C PRO A 47 -4.13 -9.58 8.99
N VAL A 48 -4.21 -8.80 7.90
CA VAL A 48 -3.66 -9.20 6.58
C VAL A 48 -2.13 -9.22 6.66
N PHE A 49 -1.53 -8.15 7.16
CA PHE A 49 -0.07 -8.04 7.26
C PHE A 49 0.52 -9.02 8.29
N ASP A 50 -0.19 -9.33 9.37
CA ASP A 50 0.26 -10.27 10.41
C ASP A 50 0.36 -11.74 9.93
N GLN A 51 -0.26 -12.07 8.80
CA GLN A 51 -0.18 -13.41 8.20
C GLN A 51 1.17 -13.68 7.52
N PHE A 52 1.99 -12.66 7.30
CA PHE A 52 3.24 -12.76 6.54
C PHE A 52 4.42 -12.31 7.40
N ASN A 53 5.33 -13.24 7.70
CA ASN A 53 6.58 -12.93 8.37
C ASN A 53 7.72 -12.86 7.33
N LEU A 54 7.73 -11.79 6.56
CA LEU A 54 8.72 -11.52 5.51
C LEU A 54 9.50 -10.23 5.84
N PRO A 55 10.83 -10.19 5.63
CA PRO A 55 11.65 -9.06 6.06
C PRO A 55 11.16 -7.68 5.58
N ASN A 56 10.87 -7.53 4.29
CA ASN A 56 10.42 -6.24 3.74
C ASN A 56 8.97 -5.94 4.09
N VAL A 57 8.12 -6.96 4.23
CA VAL A 57 6.75 -6.76 4.73
C VAL A 57 6.78 -6.21 6.15
N ASN A 58 7.65 -6.72 7.01
CA ASN A 58 7.81 -6.22 8.38
C ASN A 58 8.31 -4.76 8.41
N ILE A 59 9.31 -4.41 7.59
CA ILE A 59 9.77 -3.01 7.46
C ILE A 59 8.64 -2.11 6.96
N PHE A 60 7.86 -2.57 5.99
CA PHE A 60 6.73 -1.82 5.46
C PHE A 60 5.64 -1.59 6.54
N LYS A 61 5.36 -2.58 7.39
CA LYS A 61 4.46 -2.42 8.55
C LYS A 61 4.94 -1.35 9.52
N GLU A 62 6.23 -1.30 9.81
CA GLU A 62 6.81 -0.25 10.65
C GLU A 62 6.62 1.14 10.03
N GLN A 63 6.85 1.29 8.72
CA GLN A 63 6.60 2.55 8.01
C GLN A 63 5.12 2.96 8.08
N ILE A 64 4.20 2.00 7.90
CA ILE A 64 2.76 2.23 8.05
C ILE A 64 2.40 2.71 9.46
N ALA A 65 2.99 2.12 10.50
CA ALA A 65 2.75 2.51 11.89
C ALA A 65 3.18 3.97 12.13
N VAL A 66 4.38 4.35 11.69
CA VAL A 66 4.87 5.73 11.78
C VAL A 66 3.97 6.69 10.99
N PHE A 67 3.51 6.28 9.80
CA PHE A 67 2.59 7.09 9.00
C PHE A 67 1.22 7.28 9.64
N LYS A 68 0.71 6.25 10.32
CA LYS A 68 -0.51 6.37 11.12
C LYS A 68 -0.34 7.36 12.27
N GLU A 69 0.81 7.37 12.93
CA GLU A 69 1.14 8.37 13.96
C GLU A 69 1.25 9.78 13.38
N PHE A 70 1.92 9.95 12.23
CA PHE A 70 1.98 11.22 11.50
C PHE A 70 0.57 11.75 11.21
N LEU A 71 -0.33 10.89 10.71
CA LEU A 71 -1.69 11.29 10.39
C LEU A 71 -2.50 11.72 11.62
N ALA A 72 -2.16 11.23 12.82
CA ALA A 72 -2.84 11.55 14.07
C ALA A 72 -2.24 12.76 14.79
N MET A 73 -0.91 12.91 14.75
CA MET A 73 -0.17 13.85 15.60
C MET A 73 0.39 15.05 14.82
N ALA A 74 0.57 14.91 13.51
CA ALA A 74 1.16 15.92 12.63
C ALA A 74 0.31 16.10 11.35
N THR A 75 -1.01 15.96 11.49
CA THR A 75 -1.98 16.08 10.39
C THR A 75 -1.79 17.39 9.63
N PRO A 76 -1.91 17.38 8.29
CA PRO A 76 -1.73 18.60 7.51
C PRO A 76 -2.70 19.72 7.92
N ASP A 77 -2.20 20.95 8.03
CA ASP A 77 -3.01 22.11 8.38
C ASP A 77 -3.90 22.60 7.21
N GLU A 78 -4.72 23.62 7.42
CA GLU A 78 -5.63 24.14 6.38
C GLU A 78 -4.91 24.65 5.11
N ALA A 79 -3.68 25.15 5.24
CA ALA A 79 -2.91 25.64 4.09
C ALA A 79 -2.34 24.46 3.31
N GLN A 80 -1.76 23.47 4.00
CA GLN A 80 -1.25 22.24 3.41
C GLN A 80 -2.36 21.39 2.77
N GLN A 81 -3.57 21.41 3.32
CA GLN A 81 -4.74 20.74 2.71
C GLN A 81 -5.21 21.40 1.40
N LYS A 82 -4.77 22.63 1.10
CA LYS A 82 -5.00 23.31 -0.18
C LYS A 82 -3.81 23.15 -1.13
N ASP A 83 -2.67 22.65 -0.64
CA ASP A 83 -1.49 22.34 -1.42
C ASP A 83 -1.65 20.95 -2.07
N VAL A 84 -1.91 20.97 -3.38
CA VAL A 84 -2.12 19.77 -4.19
C VAL A 84 -0.89 18.87 -4.18
N ASP A 85 0.32 19.43 -4.20
CA ASP A 85 1.53 18.63 -4.24
C ASP A 85 1.81 17.96 -2.89
N PHE A 86 1.50 18.64 -1.78
CA PHE A 86 1.58 18.05 -0.45
C PHE A 86 0.60 16.87 -0.32
N LEU A 87 -0.65 17.09 -0.74
CA LEU A 87 -1.68 16.05 -0.72
C LEU A 87 -1.38 14.89 -1.67
N LEU A 88 -0.72 15.14 -2.80
CA LEU A 88 -0.30 14.10 -3.73
C LEU A 88 0.72 13.18 -3.06
N ALA A 89 1.78 13.73 -2.43
CA ALA A 89 2.78 12.92 -1.74
C ALA A 89 2.18 12.09 -0.59
N LEU A 90 1.25 12.68 0.18
CA LEU A 90 0.50 11.95 1.21
C LEU A 90 -0.38 10.84 0.60
N GLY A 91 -1.02 11.13 -0.54
CA GLY A 91 -1.82 10.20 -1.31
C GLY A 91 -1.03 9.01 -1.82
N GLU A 92 0.19 9.24 -2.31
CA GLU A 92 1.09 8.19 -2.82
C GLU A 92 1.47 7.19 -1.71
N ILE A 93 1.82 7.69 -0.51
CA ILE A 93 2.05 6.82 0.66
C ILE A 93 0.80 5.99 0.98
N PHE A 94 -0.35 6.64 1.06
CA PHE A 94 -1.61 5.94 1.33
C PHE A 94 -1.92 4.86 0.28
N THR A 95 -1.70 5.15 -1.00
CA THR A 95 -1.93 4.16 -2.06
C THR A 95 -1.00 2.96 -1.92
N LEU A 96 0.26 3.14 -1.51
CA LEU A 96 1.15 2.02 -1.24
C LEU A 96 0.58 1.13 -0.13
N VAL A 97 0.06 1.70 0.95
CA VAL A 97 -0.54 0.90 2.05
C VAL A 97 -1.72 0.08 1.54
N VAL A 98 -2.64 0.70 0.80
CA VAL A 98 -3.83 0.04 0.26
C VAL A 98 -3.44 -1.07 -0.72
N TYR A 99 -2.52 -0.80 -1.66
CA TYR A 99 -2.04 -1.83 -2.58
C TYR A 99 -1.30 -2.95 -1.86
N GLY A 100 -0.50 -2.64 -0.84
CA GLY A 100 0.17 -3.64 -0.01
C GLY A 100 -0.81 -4.60 0.63
N GLN A 101 -1.89 -4.07 1.23
CA GLN A 101 -2.97 -4.90 1.75
C GLN A 101 -3.58 -5.78 0.65
N LEU A 102 -4.00 -5.19 -0.48
CA LEU A 102 -4.67 -5.93 -1.56
C LEU A 102 -3.79 -7.03 -2.17
N ILE A 103 -2.48 -6.78 -2.32
CA ILE A 103 -1.50 -7.75 -2.81
C ILE A 103 -1.42 -8.94 -1.82
N LEU A 104 -1.30 -8.66 -0.52
CA LEU A 104 -1.21 -9.70 0.50
C LEU A 104 -2.51 -10.51 0.66
N GLU A 105 -3.68 -9.87 0.54
CA GLU A 105 -4.98 -10.56 0.51
C GLU A 105 -5.07 -11.53 -0.68
N ASN A 106 -4.65 -11.08 -1.86
CA ASN A 106 -4.71 -11.87 -3.08
C ASN A 106 -3.61 -12.92 -3.18
N ALA A 107 -2.50 -12.77 -2.46
CA ALA A 107 -1.39 -13.73 -2.47
C ALA A 107 -1.85 -15.16 -2.16
N LYS A 108 -2.84 -15.33 -1.28
CA LYS A 108 -3.43 -16.63 -0.96
C LYS A 108 -4.30 -17.19 -2.10
N ILE A 109 -5.03 -16.32 -2.79
CA ILE A 109 -5.93 -16.69 -3.89
C ILE A 109 -5.13 -17.22 -5.07
N TYR A 110 -4.01 -16.57 -5.38
CA TYR A 110 -3.15 -16.91 -6.52
C TYR A 110 -1.94 -17.78 -6.13
N ALA A 111 -1.86 -18.25 -4.88
CA ALA A 111 -0.75 -19.03 -4.35
C ALA A 111 0.64 -18.42 -4.64
N VAL A 112 0.75 -17.10 -4.44
CA VAL A 112 1.99 -16.35 -4.71
C VAL A 112 3.05 -16.68 -3.66
N GLY A 113 4.26 -17.02 -4.12
CA GLY A 113 5.39 -17.36 -3.26
C GLY A 113 5.91 -16.19 -2.41
N GLY A 114 6.44 -16.52 -1.23
CA GLY A 114 6.98 -15.53 -0.28
C GLY A 114 8.13 -14.69 -0.82
N ASP A 115 9.00 -15.29 -1.65
CA ASP A 115 10.13 -14.58 -2.27
C ASP A 115 9.66 -13.44 -3.19
N LEU A 116 8.63 -13.70 -4.01
CA LEU A 116 8.05 -12.67 -4.89
C LEU A 116 7.33 -11.59 -4.07
N LEU A 117 6.57 -11.96 -3.04
CA LEU A 117 5.91 -11.00 -2.17
C LEU A 117 6.91 -10.08 -1.45
N ASP A 118 7.99 -10.65 -0.93
CA ASP A 118 9.04 -9.91 -0.24
C ASP A 118 9.86 -9.04 -1.22
N GLN A 119 9.97 -9.46 -2.48
CA GLN A 119 10.56 -8.66 -3.56
C GLN A 119 9.65 -7.51 -4.02
N ILE A 120 8.33 -7.67 -3.95
CA ILE A 120 7.38 -6.58 -4.16
C ILE A 120 7.48 -5.58 -3.00
N ALA A 121 7.44 -6.06 -1.76
CA ALA A 121 7.57 -5.21 -0.58
C ALA A 121 8.90 -4.41 -0.58
N ASP A 122 9.96 -4.96 -1.15
CA ASP A 122 11.25 -4.27 -1.31
C ASP A 122 11.15 -2.92 -2.04
N PHE A 123 10.46 -2.86 -3.19
CA PHE A 123 10.29 -1.59 -3.89
C PHE A 123 9.26 -0.70 -3.19
N MET A 124 8.23 -1.28 -2.57
CA MET A 124 7.23 -0.52 -1.81
C MET A 124 7.86 0.23 -0.63
N VAL A 125 8.82 -0.37 0.09
CA VAL A 125 9.59 0.29 1.16
C VAL A 125 10.39 1.48 0.64
N ARG A 126 10.99 1.33 -0.55
CA ARG A 126 11.76 2.39 -1.21
C ARG A 126 10.87 3.54 -1.67
N ASP A 127 9.74 3.23 -2.30
CA ASP A 127 8.77 4.22 -2.74
C ASP A 127 8.16 4.95 -1.55
N PHE A 128 7.81 4.25 -0.48
CA PHE A 128 7.33 4.87 0.76
C PHE A 128 8.35 5.91 1.28
N SER A 129 9.63 5.53 1.33
CA SER A 129 10.71 6.43 1.74
C SER A 129 10.88 7.62 0.80
N LYS A 130 10.73 7.42 -0.51
CA LYS A 130 10.77 8.48 -1.52
C LYS A 130 9.64 9.49 -1.31
N HIS A 131 8.41 9.03 -1.07
CA HIS A 131 7.28 9.92 -0.83
C HIS A 131 7.37 10.63 0.54
N ALA A 132 7.89 9.95 1.57
CA ALA A 132 8.22 10.59 2.84
C ALA A 132 9.26 11.70 2.69
N LEU A 133 10.30 11.47 1.88
CA LEU A 133 11.30 12.49 1.54
C LEU A 133 10.68 13.67 0.78
N ASN A 134 9.72 13.41 -0.12
CA ASN A 134 9.02 14.47 -0.84
C ASN A 134 8.26 15.38 0.13
N ILE A 135 7.57 14.83 1.13
CA ILE A 135 6.91 15.61 2.19
C ILE A 135 7.97 16.36 3.00
N TYR A 136 9.01 15.69 3.49
CA TYR A 136 10.10 16.30 4.27
C TYR A 136 10.68 17.56 3.60
N ASN A 137 10.86 17.54 2.27
CA ASN A 137 11.45 18.64 1.51
C ASN A 137 10.49 19.78 1.14
N LYS A 138 9.19 19.68 1.45
CA LYS A 138 8.26 20.78 1.16
C LYS A 138 8.59 21.99 2.05
N PRO A 139 8.64 23.22 1.50
CA PRO A 139 8.84 24.44 2.30
C PRO A 139 7.76 24.66 3.37
N SER A 140 6.58 24.07 3.16
CA SER A 140 5.44 24.12 4.07
C SER A 140 5.51 23.09 5.20
N SER A 141 6.46 22.16 5.19
CA SER A 141 6.55 21.09 6.19
C SER A 141 6.99 21.62 7.56
N THR A 142 6.29 21.19 8.61
CA THR A 142 6.61 21.59 9.98
C THR A 142 7.74 20.72 10.55
N PRO A 143 8.48 21.19 11.58
CA PRO A 143 9.52 20.38 12.22
C PRO A 143 9.01 19.02 12.73
N GLN A 144 7.78 18.96 13.23
CA GLN A 144 7.17 17.72 13.69
C GLN A 144 6.86 16.76 12.53
N GLN A 145 6.36 17.28 11.40
CA GLN A 145 6.14 16.47 10.19
C GLN A 145 7.45 15.91 9.65
N MET A 146 8.51 16.74 9.63
CA MET A 146 9.84 16.34 9.18
C MET A 146 10.42 15.20 10.05
N ASP A 147 10.24 15.25 11.37
CA ASP A 147 10.68 14.18 12.27
C ASP A 147 10.00 12.85 11.96
N TYR A 148 8.68 12.84 11.78
CA TYR A 148 7.96 11.65 11.35
C TYR A 148 8.43 11.15 9.97
N CYS A 149 8.66 12.04 9.00
CA CYS A 149 9.18 11.65 7.68
C CYS A 149 10.55 10.98 7.78
N LEU A 150 11.45 11.44 8.67
CA LEU A 150 12.73 10.78 8.95
C LEU A 150 12.53 9.36 9.49
N HIS A 151 11.55 9.16 10.37
CA HIS A 151 11.21 7.84 10.90
C HIS A 151 10.54 6.93 9.86
N MET A 152 9.85 7.48 8.85
CA MET A 152 9.30 6.71 7.72
C MET A 152 10.37 6.26 6.74
N MET A 153 11.49 6.98 6.62
CA MET A 153 12.56 6.60 5.68
C MET A 153 13.29 5.36 6.19
N ARG A 154 13.21 4.27 5.42
CA ARG A 154 13.81 2.96 5.72
C ARG A 154 14.48 2.40 4.48
N LYS A 155 15.46 1.53 4.69
CA LYS A 155 16.05 0.73 3.62
C LYS A 155 15.39 -0.65 3.63
N PRO A 156 15.07 -1.23 2.46
CA PRO A 156 14.61 -2.60 2.43
C PRO A 156 15.72 -3.55 2.89
N ALA A 157 15.31 -4.72 3.39
CA ALA A 157 16.18 -5.84 3.67
C ALA A 157 16.79 -6.36 2.36
N VAL A 158 18.11 -6.23 2.27
CA VAL A 158 18.88 -6.69 1.10
C VAL A 158 19.03 -8.21 1.17
N ASP A 159 18.50 -8.89 0.16
CA ASP A 159 18.76 -10.31 -0.09
C ASP A 159 18.98 -10.54 -1.58
N ALA A 160 20.25 -10.64 -1.98
CA ALA A 160 20.63 -10.92 -3.36
C ALA A 160 20.19 -12.32 -3.83
N SER A 161 20.09 -13.27 -2.90
CA SER A 161 19.67 -14.65 -3.21
C SER A 161 18.17 -14.71 -3.52
N ARG A 162 17.34 -13.94 -2.80
CA ARG A 162 15.91 -13.78 -3.09
C ARG A 162 15.70 -13.28 -4.51
N PHE A 163 16.43 -12.25 -4.92
CA PHE A 163 16.35 -11.74 -6.28
C PHE A 163 16.68 -12.82 -7.33
N GLY A 164 17.72 -13.62 -7.10
CA GLY A 164 18.06 -14.75 -7.96
C GLY A 164 16.94 -15.79 -8.06
N ARG A 165 16.34 -16.20 -6.93
CA ARG A 165 15.22 -17.16 -6.92
C ARG A 165 14.00 -16.64 -7.69
N VAL A 166 13.63 -15.36 -7.50
CA VAL A 166 12.53 -14.72 -8.24
C VAL A 166 12.86 -14.64 -9.74
N TRP A 167 14.11 -14.32 -10.09
CA TRP A 167 14.54 -14.28 -11.48
C TRP A 167 14.44 -15.65 -12.15
N ASP A 168 14.87 -16.72 -11.48
CA ASP A 168 14.79 -18.08 -12.01
C ASP A 168 13.34 -18.51 -12.24
N GLU A 169 12.42 -18.17 -11.34
CA GLU A 169 10.97 -18.42 -11.48
C GLU A 169 10.40 -17.71 -12.72
N VAL A 170 10.71 -16.42 -12.90
CA VAL A 170 10.24 -15.65 -14.06
C VAL A 170 10.86 -16.15 -15.35
N TYR A 171 12.16 -16.47 -15.34
CA TYR A 171 12.86 -16.94 -16.52
C TYR A 171 12.35 -18.30 -17.00
N ALA A 172 11.91 -19.18 -16.08
CA ALA A 172 11.29 -20.45 -16.42
C ALA A 172 9.98 -20.29 -17.21
N LEU A 173 9.32 -19.13 -17.16
CA LEU A 173 8.12 -18.82 -17.95
C LEU A 173 8.43 -18.39 -19.39
N LYS A 174 9.72 -18.24 -19.74
CA LYS A 174 10.12 -17.91 -21.10
C LYS A 174 9.60 -18.96 -22.08
N ASP A 175 8.95 -18.50 -23.14
CA ASP A 175 8.36 -19.35 -24.19
C ASP A 175 7.29 -20.34 -23.67
N ALA A 176 6.78 -20.17 -22.44
CA ALA A 176 5.78 -21.06 -21.84
C ALA A 176 4.34 -20.74 -22.27
N TYR A 177 4.08 -19.53 -22.79
CA TYR A 177 2.76 -19.17 -23.30
C TYR A 177 2.55 -19.75 -24.70
N GLU A 178 1.60 -20.67 -24.82
CA GLU A 178 1.02 -21.09 -26.09
C GLU A 178 -0.43 -20.60 -26.16
N MET A 179 -0.75 -19.80 -27.18
CA MET A 179 -2.13 -19.44 -27.45
C MET A 179 -2.85 -20.71 -27.92
N ASN A 180 -3.95 -21.08 -27.25
CA ASN A 180 -4.78 -22.24 -27.61
C ASN A 180 -4.93 -22.35 -29.15
N PRO A 181 -4.39 -23.41 -29.79
CA PRO A 181 -4.56 -23.64 -31.23
C PRO A 181 -5.99 -24.08 -31.59
#